data_AF-A0A6V7J3V8-F1
#
_entry.id   AF-A0A6V7J3V8-F1
#
_cell.length_a   1.000
_cell.length_b   1.000
_cell.length_c   1.000
_cell.angle_alpha   90.00
_cell.angle_beta   90.00
_cell.angle_gamma   90.00
#
_symmetry.space_group_name_H-M   'P 1'
#
loop_
_entity.id
_entity.type
_entity.pdbx_description
1 polymer ?
#
loop_
_entity_poly.entity_id
_entity_poly.type
_entity_poly.pdbx_seq_one_letter_code
_entity_poly.pdbx_strand_id
1 'polypeptide(L)'
;VVEWLKKPMDESANPCEDFYKYSCGNWPEHNPRIPGYPIWTNLYIINKRVRPNIERILKLSDSSGDNEAIRKARRVYRACMDE
;
A
#
# COMPACT_ATOMS: atom_id res chain seq x y z
N VAL A 1 -11.83 1.91 11.18
CA VAL A 1 -11.30 0.53 11.04
C VAL A 1 -12.40 -0.45 10.64
N VAL A 2 -13.48 -0.57 11.42
CA VAL A 2 -14.61 -1.49 11.17
C VAL A 2 -15.17 -1.37 9.75
N GLU A 3 -15.43 -0.15 9.27
CA GLU A 3 -15.96 0.08 7.92
C GLU A 3 -15.04 -0.44 6.81
N TRP A 4 -13.73 -0.32 7.00
CA TRP A 4 -12.72 -0.76 6.03
C TRP A 4 -12.64 -2.29 5.93
N LEU A 5 -12.92 -2.99 7.03
CA LEU A 5 -12.98 -4.45 7.08
C LEU A 5 -14.29 -5.00 6.54
N LYS A 6 -15.41 -4.29 6.74
CA LYS A 6 -16.74 -4.75 6.32
C LYS A 6 -17.03 -4.60 4.83
N LYS A 7 -16.57 -3.51 4.18
CA LYS A 7 -16.83 -3.24 2.76
C LYS A 7 -16.52 -4.41 1.80
N PRO A 8 -15.40 -5.13 1.93
CA PRO A 8 -15.10 -6.24 1.03
C PRO A 8 -15.80 -7.56 1.38
N MET A 9 -16.47 -7.66 2.53
CA MET A 9 -17.13 -8.90 2.96
C MET A 9 -18.40 -9.17 2.16
N ASP A 10 -18.60 -10.43 1.77
CA ASP A 10 -19.86 -10.96 1.25
C ASP A 10 -20.53 -11.82 2.34
N GLU A 11 -21.38 -11.19 3.14
CA GLU A 11 -22.07 -11.86 4.25
C GLU A 11 -23.10 -12.91 3.79
N SER A 12 -23.37 -13.03 2.48
CA SER A 12 -24.22 -14.10 1.93
C SER A 12 -23.48 -15.43 1.77
N ALA A 13 -22.15 -15.42 1.76
CA ALA A 13 -21.34 -16.63 1.66
C ALA A 13 -21.16 -17.30 3.03
N ASN A 14 -21.24 -18.63 3.08
CA ASN A 14 -20.96 -19.37 4.31
C ASN A 14 -19.45 -19.38 4.59
N PRO A 15 -18.95 -18.81 5.71
CA PRO A 15 -17.53 -18.74 6.01
C PRO A 15 -16.87 -20.11 6.23
N CYS A 16 -17.64 -21.14 6.62
CA CYS A 16 -17.11 -22.49 6.82
C CYS A 16 -16.85 -23.22 5.49
N GLU A 17 -17.46 -22.76 4.40
CA GLU A 17 -17.35 -23.35 3.06
C GLU A 17 -16.37 -22.57 2.18
N ASP A 18 -16.48 -21.24 2.16
CA ASP A 18 -15.61 -20.35 1.40
C ASP A 18 -15.32 -19.07 2.19
N PHE A 19 -14.30 -19.15 3.04
CA PHE A 19 -13.88 -18.02 3.86
C PHE A 19 -13.32 -16.85 3.03
N TYR A 20 -12.77 -17.13 1.85
CA TYR A 20 -12.28 -16.08 0.95
C TYR A 20 -13.44 -15.25 0.41
N LYS A 21 -14.48 -15.91 -0.11
CA LYS A 21 -15.68 -15.22 -0.58
C LYS A 21 -16.37 -14.47 0.55
N TYR A 22 -16.54 -15.07 1.73
CA TYR A 22 -17.11 -14.38 2.88
C TYR A 22 -16.36 -13.09 3.26
N SER A 23 -15.02 -13.15 3.30
CA SER A 23 -14.20 -12.02 3.75
C SER A 23 -13.92 -10.97 2.67
N CYS A 24 -13.85 -11.38 1.40
CA CYS A 24 -13.34 -10.58 0.30
C CYS A 24 -14.21 -10.58 -0.97
N GLY A 25 -15.36 -11.26 -0.97
CA GLY A 25 -16.19 -11.46 -2.17
C GLY A 25 -16.64 -10.17 -2.84
N ASN A 26 -16.84 -9.10 -2.06
CA ASN A 26 -17.24 -7.78 -2.56
C ASN A 26 -16.02 -6.86 -2.81
N TRP A 27 -14.78 -7.36 -2.69
CA TRP A 27 -13.57 -6.59 -2.93
C TRP A 27 -13.53 -5.94 -4.32
N PRO A 28 -13.81 -6.64 -5.43
CA PRO A 28 -13.71 -6.06 -6.77
C PRO A 28 -14.70 -4.91 -7.03
N GLU A 29 -15.86 -4.92 -6.36
CA GLU A 29 -16.88 -3.87 -6.47
C GLU A 29 -16.41 -2.55 -5.83
N HIS A 30 -15.75 -2.67 -4.68
CA HIS A 30 -15.27 -1.53 -3.90
C HIS A 30 -13.84 -1.10 -4.29
N ASN A 31 -13.08 -1.98 -4.93
CA ASN A 31 -11.68 -1.78 -5.30
C ASN A 31 -11.45 -2.25 -6.75
N PRO A 32 -12.02 -1.55 -7.75
CA PRO A 32 -11.91 -1.96 -9.14
C PRO A 32 -10.46 -2.01 -9.59
N ARG A 33 -10.12 -3.03 -10.38
CA ARG A 33 -8.77 -3.23 -10.91
C ARG A 33 -8.38 -2.05 -11.80
N ILE A 34 -7.23 -1.44 -11.51
CA ILE A 34 -6.69 -0.35 -12.31
C ILE A 34 -5.88 -0.93 -13.49
N PRO A 35 -6.05 -0.44 -14.72
CA PRO A 35 -5.22 -0.84 -15.87
C PRO A 35 -3.72 -0.67 -15.57
N GLY A 36 -2.91 -1.63 -16.04
CA GLY A 36 -1.46 -1.64 -15.81
C GLY A 36 -1.02 -2.31 -14.49
N TYR A 37 -1.97 -2.68 -13.61
CA TYR A 37 -1.65 -3.45 -12.40
C TYR A 37 -2.04 -4.91 -12.55
N PRO A 38 -1.08 -5.85 -12.51
CA PRO A 38 -1.37 -7.29 -12.62
C PRO A 38 -2.06 -7.83 -11.36
N ILE A 39 -1.81 -7.21 -10.21
CA ILE A 39 -2.34 -7.60 -8.90
C ILE A 39 -2.89 -6.36 -8.21
N TRP A 40 -4.12 -6.44 -7.70
CA TRP A 40 -4.79 -5.34 -7.00
C TRP A 40 -5.33 -5.79 -5.65
N THR A 41 -4.52 -5.62 -4.61
CA THR A 41 -4.80 -6.06 -3.23
C THR A 41 -4.82 -4.89 -2.26
N ASN A 42 -5.30 -5.12 -1.05
CA ASN A 42 -5.20 -4.19 0.07
C ASN A 42 -3.75 -3.72 0.32
N LEU A 43 -2.77 -4.62 0.23
CA LEU A 43 -1.35 -4.27 0.37
C LEU A 43 -0.88 -3.28 -0.70
N TYR A 44 -1.41 -3.40 -1.93
CA TYR A 44 -1.09 -2.45 -2.99
C TYR A 44 -1.64 -1.06 -2.65
N ILE A 45 -2.89 -0.97 -2.17
CA ILE A 45 -3.51 0.28 -1.75
C ILE A 45 -2.73 0.93 -0.60
N ILE A 46 -2.29 0.13 0.38
CA ILE A 46 -1.47 0.61 1.50
C ILE A 46 -0.13 1.15 0.98
N ASN A 47 0.58 0.39 0.14
CA ASN A 47 1.83 0.84 -0.45
C ASN A 47 1.67 2.15 -1.24
N LYS A 48 0.62 2.28 -2.05
CA LYS A 48 0.33 3.51 -2.80
C LYS A 48 0.13 4.72 -1.88
N ARG A 49 -0.45 4.53 -0.69
CA ARG A 49 -0.65 5.60 0.31
C ARG A 49 0.63 5.94 1.08
N VAL A 50 1.48 4.94 1.35
CA VAL A 50 2.71 5.12 2.14
C VAL A 50 3.86 5.63 1.28
N ARG A 51 3.95 5.22 0.02
CA ARG A 51 5.08 5.55 -0.88
C ARG A 51 5.36 7.05 -0.97
N PRO A 52 4.38 7.97 -1.14
CA PRO A 52 4.65 9.40 -1.19
C PRO A 52 5.28 9.95 0.10
N ASN A 53 4.94 9.38 1.26
CA ASN A 53 5.54 9.78 2.52
C ASN A 53 7.01 9.34 2.61
N ILE A 54 7.32 8.14 2.14
CA ILE A 54 8.70 7.64 2.04
C ILE A 54 9.49 8.53 1.06
N GLU A 55 8.97 8.78 -0.13
CA GLU A 55 9.59 9.66 -1.13
C GLU A 55 9.85 11.07 -0.54
N ARG A 56 8.88 11.65 0.18
CA ARG A 56 9.05 12.93 0.86
C ARG A 56 10.20 12.89 1.85
N ILE A 57 10.30 11.85 2.70
CA ILE A 57 11.38 11.70 3.67
C ILE A 57 12.73 11.53 2.98
N LEU A 58 12.78 10.83 1.85
CA LEU A 58 14.01 10.58 1.10
C LEU A 58 14.50 11.83 0.33
N LYS A 59 13.60 12.76 0.00
CA LYS A 59 13.93 14.04 -0.65
C LYS A 59 14.46 15.11 0.31
N LEU A 60 14.28 14.96 1.62
CA LEU A 60 14.79 15.93 2.61
C LEU A 60 16.32 16.01 2.60
N SER A 61 16.86 17.19 2.92
CA SER A 61 18.28 17.37 3.20
C SER A 61 18.70 16.60 4.46
N ASP A 62 19.95 16.14 4.50
CA ASP A 62 20.51 15.44 5.66
C ASP A 62 20.46 16.35 6.90
N SER A 63 20.05 15.79 8.04
CA SER A 63 19.94 16.46 9.33
C SER A 63 21.01 15.98 10.32
N SER A 64 21.30 16.77 11.35
CA SER A 64 22.23 16.41 12.43
C SER A 64 21.74 15.19 13.24
N GLY A 65 20.41 14.97 13.29
CA GLY A 65 19.79 13.82 13.95
C GLY A 65 19.73 12.55 13.10
N ASP A 66 20.10 12.62 11.81
CA ASP A 66 20.05 11.44 10.94
C ASP A 66 21.21 10.49 11.22
N ASN A 67 20.89 9.20 11.36
CA ASN A 67 21.90 8.16 11.36
C ASN A 67 22.46 7.90 9.96
N GLU A 68 23.55 7.14 9.89
CA GLU A 68 24.24 6.85 8.63
C GLU A 68 23.35 6.14 7.59
N ALA A 69 22.47 5.23 8.04
CA ALA A 69 21.55 4.51 7.17
C ALA A 69 20.57 5.43 6.44
N ILE A 70 19.99 6.41 7.15
CA ILE A 70 19.08 7.40 6.55
C ILE A 70 19.82 8.24 5.51
N ARG A 71 21.03 8.72 5.82
CA ARG A 71 21.84 9.53 4.88
C ARG A 71 22.20 8.73 3.62
N LYS A 72 22.56 7.45 3.76
CA LYS A 72 22.83 6.56 2.62
C LYS A 72 21.57 6.33 1.77
N ALA A 73 20.43 6.03 2.39
CA ALA A 73 19.17 5.83 1.68
C ALA A 73 18.77 7.09 0.88
N ARG A 74 18.91 8.27 1.47
CA ARG A 74 18.65 9.56 0.80
C ARG A 74 19.60 9.81 -0.38
N ARG A 75 20.90 9.55 -0.21
CA ARG A 75 21.90 9.68 -1.29
C ARG A 75 21.57 8.77 -2.47
N VAL A 76 21.28 7.49 -2.22
CA VAL A 76 20.91 6.53 -3.27
C VAL A 76 19.62 6.97 -3.96
N TYR A 77 18.62 7.39 -3.19
CA TYR A 77 17.35 7.86 -3.75
C TYR A 77 17.56 9.08 -4.67
N ARG A 78 18.32 10.10 -4.22
CA ARG A 78 18.62 11.28 -5.05
C ARG A 78 19.37 10.91 -6.32
N ALA A 79 20.43 10.09 -6.23
CA ALA A 79 21.20 9.65 -7.39
C ALA A 79 20.38 8.86 -8.42
N CYS A 80 19.32 8.17 -7.99
CA CYS A 80 18.40 7.47 -8.86
C CYS A 80 17.39 8.40 -9.55
N MET A 81 17.07 9.54 -8.93
CA MET A 81 16.03 10.46 -9.39
C MET A 81 16.57 11.73 -10.07
N ASP A 82 17.88 11.97 -10.01
CA ASP A 82 18.59 12.99 -10.79
C ASP A 82 18.77 12.45 -12.22
N GLU A 83 17.90 12.87 -13.14
CA GLU A 83 18.05 12.71 -14.59
C GLU A 83 18.41 14.06 -15.23
#